data_AF-A0A7X7JGL9-F1
#
_entry.id   AF-A0A7X7JGL9-F1
#
_cell.length_a   1.000
_cell.length_b   1.000
_cell.length_c   1.000
_cell.angle_alpha   90.00
_cell.angle_beta   90.00
_cell.angle_gamma   90.00
#
_symmetry.space_group_name_H-M   'P 1'
#
loop_
_entity.id
_entity.type
_entity.pdbx_description
1 polymer ?
#
loop_
_entity_poly.entity_id
_entity_poly.type
_entity_poly.pdbx_seq_one_letter_code
_entity_poly.pdbx_strand_id
1 'polypeptide(L)'
;MTERHSGTAAIALDGAIDMHGHFGPEPLVEMAAKTPHSVDPVEAAREAADHGMRALVLKAHEFPSTVAAHLANVAVPEVRSIGGICLDHPVGGLNPHAVECALRAGAQVVWLPTLSSEQDAPAKVKAFFGEKEEGIRVIDADGAIVPEVRTILDLITQYDAVLATGHVSTAEHFAVAREYASKGRVLVTHAMHATTGPRLTEREVIELA
;
A
#
# COMPACT_ATOMS: atom_id res chain seq x y z
N MET A 1 14.56 -4.26 -36.16
CA MET A 1 14.03 -3.87 -34.85
C MET A 1 13.84 -2.37 -34.86
N THR A 2 12.60 -1.89 -34.81
CA THR A 2 12.31 -0.45 -34.66
C THR A 2 12.67 -0.05 -33.23
N GLU A 3 13.69 0.79 -33.08
CA GLU A 3 13.97 1.47 -31.82
C GLU A 3 12.71 2.25 -31.41
N ARG A 4 12.18 1.95 -30.23
CA ARG A 4 11.10 2.75 -29.63
C ARG A 4 11.74 3.95 -28.96
N HIS A 5 11.63 5.14 -29.57
CA HIS A 5 12.00 6.41 -28.94
C HIS A 5 10.92 6.84 -27.93
N SER A 6 10.75 6.08 -26.84
CA SER A 6 9.75 6.38 -25.80
C SER A 6 10.20 7.45 -24.79
N GLY A 7 11.41 8.00 -24.91
CA GLY A 7 12.00 8.89 -23.91
C GLY A 7 11.66 10.38 -24.03
N THR A 8 10.92 10.82 -25.06
CA THR A 8 10.64 12.24 -25.34
C THR A 8 9.17 12.57 -25.61
N ALA A 9 8.29 11.56 -25.62
CA ALA A 9 6.85 11.80 -25.75
C ALA A 9 6.30 12.38 -24.44
N ALA A 10 5.41 13.37 -24.54
CA ALA A 10 4.66 13.84 -23.38
C ALA A 10 3.90 12.65 -22.77
N ILE A 11 4.08 12.42 -21.46
CA ILE A 11 3.36 11.37 -20.74
C ILE A 11 1.91 11.82 -20.62
N ALA A 12 1.00 11.15 -21.31
CA ALA A 12 -0.43 11.36 -21.14
C ALA A 12 -0.88 10.63 -19.86
N LEU A 13 -1.32 11.40 -18.87
CA LEU A 13 -1.92 10.88 -17.63
C LEU A 13 -3.45 10.83 -17.71
N ASP A 14 -4.03 11.23 -18.85
CA ASP A 14 -5.47 11.20 -19.09
C ASP A 14 -6.05 9.82 -18.80
N GLY A 15 -6.96 9.77 -17.84
CA GLY A 15 -7.62 8.53 -17.41
C GLY A 15 -6.76 7.59 -16.56
N ALA A 16 -5.51 7.95 -16.26
CA ALA A 16 -4.62 7.15 -15.41
C ALA A 16 -5.12 7.09 -13.95
N ILE A 17 -4.65 6.08 -13.23
CA ILE A 17 -4.90 5.92 -11.80
C ILE A 17 -3.55 5.77 -11.10
N ASP A 18 -3.24 6.69 -10.18
CA ASP A 18 -2.13 6.48 -9.26
C ASP A 18 -2.58 5.51 -8.16
N MET A 19 -1.91 4.37 -8.04
CA MET A 19 -2.29 3.32 -7.09
C MET A 19 -1.59 3.45 -5.73
N HIS A 20 -0.66 4.39 -5.56
CA HIS A 20 0.17 4.49 -4.36
C HIS A 20 0.68 5.93 -4.16
N GLY A 21 -0.20 6.83 -3.73
CA GLY A 21 0.11 8.22 -3.40
C GLY A 21 0.27 8.45 -1.91
N HIS A 22 1.45 8.91 -1.48
CA HIS A 22 1.70 9.38 -0.12
C HIS A 22 1.27 10.84 0.05
N PHE A 23 0.75 11.20 1.22
CA PHE A 23 0.24 12.53 1.51
C PHE A 23 0.45 12.88 2.98
N GLY A 24 0.54 14.18 3.28
CA GLY A 24 0.65 14.69 4.64
C GLY A 24 -0.72 15.09 5.23
N PRO A 25 -0.82 15.21 6.56
CA PRO A 25 0.22 14.93 7.53
C PRO A 25 0.35 13.42 7.82
N GLU A 26 1.58 12.94 7.96
CA GLU A 26 1.89 11.59 8.44
C GLU A 26 3.06 11.63 9.43
N PRO A 27 2.77 11.83 10.74
CA PRO A 27 3.77 12.23 11.73
C PRO A 27 5.01 11.33 11.84
N LEU A 28 4.85 10.01 11.81
CA LEU A 28 5.98 9.10 12.00
C LEU A 28 6.93 9.11 10.81
N VAL A 29 6.38 9.17 9.60
CA VAL A 29 7.18 9.23 8.37
C VAL A 29 7.85 10.60 8.25
N GLU A 30 7.14 11.69 8.54
CA GLU A 30 7.70 13.03 8.46
C GLU A 30 8.79 13.26 9.51
N MET A 31 8.62 12.70 10.72
CA MET A 31 9.67 12.68 11.74
C MET A 31 10.90 11.89 11.28
N ALA A 32 10.69 10.71 10.68
CA ALA A 32 11.76 9.85 10.17
C ALA A 32 12.55 10.53 9.03
N ALA A 33 11.84 11.11 8.07
CA ALA A 33 12.38 11.77 6.89
C ALA A 33 12.89 13.19 7.20
N LYS A 34 12.55 13.75 8.36
CA LYS A 34 12.80 15.15 8.76
C LYS A 34 12.32 16.16 7.71
N THR A 35 11.32 15.77 6.94
CA THR A 35 10.78 16.53 5.80
C THR A 35 9.29 16.22 5.71
N PRO A 36 8.41 17.24 5.60
CA PRO A 36 6.98 16.99 5.41
C PRO A 36 6.70 16.38 4.03
N HIS A 37 5.53 15.78 3.88
CA HIS A 37 5.01 15.44 2.56
C HIS A 37 4.88 16.71 1.69
N SER A 38 4.99 16.54 0.37
CA SER A 38 4.89 17.66 -0.57
C SER A 38 3.47 18.19 -0.75
N VAL A 39 2.46 17.38 -0.44
CA VAL A 39 1.05 17.66 -0.66
C VAL A 39 0.19 17.10 0.48
N ASP A 40 -0.91 17.78 0.77
CA ASP A 40 -2.04 17.23 1.50
C ASP A 40 -3.01 16.43 0.56
N PRO A 41 -4.05 15.74 1.07
CA PRO A 41 -4.99 14.97 0.24
C PRO A 41 -5.71 15.79 -0.84
N VAL A 42 -6.04 17.05 -0.55
CA VAL A 42 -6.77 17.95 -1.45
C VAL A 42 -5.83 18.48 -2.51
N GLU A 43 -4.60 18.84 -2.13
CA GLU A 43 -3.55 19.25 -3.07
C GLU A 43 -3.19 18.10 -4.03
N ALA A 44 -3.00 16.88 -3.52
CA ALA A 44 -2.77 15.70 -4.35
C ALA A 44 -3.92 15.45 -5.35
N ALA A 45 -5.18 15.62 -4.91
CA ALA A 45 -6.33 15.49 -5.79
C ALA A 45 -6.39 16.60 -6.85
N ARG A 46 -6.07 17.85 -6.50
CA ARG A 46 -5.97 18.96 -7.48
C ARG A 46 -4.91 18.68 -8.53
N GLU A 47 -3.72 18.27 -8.11
CA GLU A 47 -2.65 17.91 -9.05
C GLU A 47 -3.08 16.77 -9.99
N ALA A 48 -3.75 15.74 -9.48
CA ALA A 48 -4.26 14.65 -10.31
C ALA A 48 -5.33 15.13 -11.31
N ALA A 49 -6.25 16.00 -10.89
CA ALA A 49 -7.26 16.59 -11.76
C ALA A 49 -6.65 17.48 -12.86
N ASP A 50 -5.66 18.32 -12.50
CA ASP A 50 -4.95 19.20 -13.44
C ASP A 50 -4.21 18.42 -14.54
N HIS A 51 -3.88 17.15 -14.28
CA HIS A 51 -3.23 16.24 -15.23
C HIS A 51 -4.20 15.26 -15.92
N GLY A 52 -5.51 15.42 -15.75
CA GLY A 52 -6.53 14.59 -16.41
C GLY A 52 -6.64 13.16 -15.85
N MET A 53 -6.07 12.88 -14.66
CA MET A 53 -6.13 11.56 -14.05
C MET A 53 -7.55 11.21 -13.64
N ARG A 54 -7.88 9.91 -13.70
CA ARG A 54 -9.19 9.39 -13.29
C ARG A 54 -9.30 9.27 -11.77
N ALA A 55 -8.23 8.84 -11.13
CA ALA A 55 -8.23 8.55 -9.70
C ALA A 55 -6.82 8.57 -9.09
N LEU A 56 -6.75 8.68 -7.77
CA LEU A 56 -5.55 8.45 -6.98
C LEU A 56 -5.91 7.65 -5.72
N VAL A 57 -5.03 6.74 -5.32
CA VAL A 57 -5.14 5.99 -4.08
C VAL A 57 -4.25 6.66 -3.04
N LEU A 58 -4.88 7.18 -1.99
CA LEU A 58 -4.22 7.80 -0.86
C LEU A 58 -3.77 6.73 0.13
N LYS A 59 -2.46 6.58 0.33
CA LYS A 59 -1.87 5.63 1.26
C LYS A 59 -1.30 6.34 2.47
N ALA A 60 -1.66 5.84 3.65
CA ALA A 60 -1.02 6.19 4.93
C ALA A 60 -0.65 4.90 5.68
N HIS A 61 0.51 4.94 6.33
CA HIS A 61 1.09 3.90 7.18
C HIS A 61 0.39 3.83 8.54
N GLU A 62 0.01 4.97 9.11
CA GLU A 62 -0.37 5.04 10.52
C GLU A 62 -1.88 4.97 10.77
N PHE A 63 -2.70 5.22 9.74
CA PHE A 63 -4.15 5.28 9.88
C PHE A 63 -4.86 4.97 8.56
N PRO A 64 -6.13 4.52 8.61
CA PRO A 64 -6.94 4.40 7.40
C PRO A 64 -7.14 5.78 6.74
N SER A 65 -6.85 5.86 5.44
CA SER A 65 -6.94 7.11 4.67
C SER A 65 -8.36 7.42 4.18
N THR A 66 -9.38 6.70 4.65
CA THR A 66 -10.77 6.83 4.17
C THR A 66 -11.37 8.20 4.43
N VAL A 67 -11.10 8.80 5.60
CA VAL A 67 -11.56 10.17 5.92
C VAL A 67 -10.86 11.21 5.02
N ALA A 68 -9.55 11.07 4.81
CA ALA A 68 -8.80 11.94 3.92
C ALA A 68 -9.31 11.86 2.47
N ALA A 69 -9.53 10.64 1.96
CA ALA A 69 -10.10 10.42 0.64
C ALA A 69 -11.52 11.00 0.53
N HIS A 70 -12.35 10.87 1.57
CA HIS A 70 -13.69 11.47 1.57
C HIS A 70 -13.62 13.00 1.45
N LEU A 71 -12.78 13.66 2.27
CA LEU A 71 -12.64 15.11 2.24
C LEU A 71 -12.04 15.61 0.92
N ALA A 72 -11.07 14.89 0.36
CA ALA A 72 -10.50 15.20 -0.96
C ALA A 72 -11.55 15.12 -2.07
N ASN A 73 -12.39 14.07 -2.08
CA ASN A 73 -13.49 13.94 -3.05
C ASN A 73 -14.54 15.06 -2.91
N VAL A 74 -14.78 15.57 -1.70
CA VAL A 74 -15.67 16.72 -1.47
C VAL A 74 -15.06 18.00 -2.05
N ALA A 75 -13.75 18.18 -1.90
CA ALA A 75 -13.03 19.38 -2.32
C ALA A 75 -12.70 19.41 -3.82
N VAL A 76 -12.49 18.25 -4.45
CA VAL A 76 -12.05 18.07 -5.84
C VAL A 76 -12.86 16.94 -6.50
N PRO A 77 -14.14 17.16 -6.85
CA PRO A 77 -15.01 16.12 -7.40
C PRO A 77 -14.62 15.63 -8.81
N GLU A 78 -13.69 16.31 -9.49
CA GLU A 78 -13.21 15.98 -10.84
C GLU A 78 -12.38 14.70 -10.89
N VAL A 79 -11.72 14.34 -9.78
CA VAL A 79 -10.91 13.13 -9.64
C VAL A 79 -11.42 12.29 -8.48
N ARG A 80 -11.31 10.96 -8.60
CA ARG A 80 -11.68 10.07 -7.49
C ARG A 80 -10.47 9.81 -6.58
N SER A 81 -10.50 10.33 -5.36
CA SER A 81 -9.61 9.90 -4.28
C SER A 81 -10.11 8.62 -3.64
N ILE A 82 -9.24 7.60 -3.54
CA ILE A 82 -9.55 6.28 -2.99
C ILE A 82 -8.74 6.08 -1.71
N GLY A 83 -9.41 5.64 -0.64
CA GLY A 83 -8.76 5.34 0.64
C GLY A 83 -8.33 3.87 0.76
N GLY A 84 -7.49 3.60 1.74
CA GLY A 84 -7.02 2.28 2.10
C GLY A 84 -6.47 2.20 3.54
N ILE A 85 -5.82 1.10 3.87
CA ILE A 85 -5.21 0.86 5.20
C ILE A 85 -3.92 0.04 5.07
N CYS A 86 -2.86 0.45 5.76
CA CYS A 86 -1.64 -0.35 5.94
C CYS A 86 -1.70 -1.12 7.26
N LEU A 87 -1.32 -2.39 7.26
CA LEU A 87 -1.37 -3.27 8.43
C LEU A 87 -0.10 -3.17 9.28
N ASP A 88 0.23 -1.95 9.67
CA ASP A 88 1.35 -1.62 10.55
C ASP A 88 0.92 -1.51 12.01
N HIS A 89 1.89 -1.43 12.92
CA HIS A 89 1.67 -1.35 14.37
C HIS A 89 0.69 -0.26 14.82
N PRO A 90 0.65 0.95 14.23
CA PRO A 90 -0.32 1.99 14.62
C PRO A 90 -1.79 1.58 14.51
N VAL A 91 -2.13 0.62 13.64
CA VAL A 91 -3.50 0.07 13.50
C VAL A 91 -3.65 -1.31 14.16
N GLY A 92 -2.63 -1.78 14.89
CA GLY A 92 -2.59 -3.09 15.54
C GLY A 92 -2.03 -4.21 14.67
N GLY A 93 -1.31 -3.89 13.58
CA GLY A 93 -0.69 -4.88 12.70
C GLY A 93 -1.71 -5.64 11.85
N LEU A 94 -1.57 -6.96 11.79
CA LEU A 94 -2.52 -7.88 11.11
C LEU A 94 -3.83 -7.98 11.89
N ASN A 95 -4.58 -6.87 11.95
CA ASN A 95 -5.78 -6.71 12.73
C ASN A 95 -7.03 -6.76 11.83
N PRO A 96 -7.79 -7.88 11.81
CA PRO A 96 -8.98 -8.01 10.97
C PRO A 96 -10.09 -7.01 11.34
N HIS A 97 -10.18 -6.60 12.60
CA HIS A 97 -11.18 -5.61 13.03
C HIS A 97 -10.89 -4.22 12.47
N ALA A 98 -9.61 -3.81 12.44
CA ALA A 98 -9.21 -2.55 11.82
C ALA A 98 -9.48 -2.57 10.31
N VAL A 99 -9.19 -3.69 9.65
CA VAL A 99 -9.49 -3.91 8.22
C VAL A 99 -10.99 -3.80 7.95
N GLU A 100 -11.82 -4.54 8.69
CA GLU A 100 -13.27 -4.50 8.46
C GLU A 100 -13.85 -3.10 8.67
N CYS A 101 -13.40 -2.38 9.72
CA CYS A 101 -13.80 -0.99 9.95
C CYS A 101 -13.40 -0.08 8.77
N ALA A 102 -12.17 -0.20 8.27
CA ALA A 102 -11.70 0.59 7.13
C ALA A 102 -12.49 0.27 5.84
N LEU A 103 -12.75 -1.02 5.56
CA LEU A 103 -13.53 -1.46 4.41
C LEU A 103 -14.97 -0.95 4.47
N ARG A 104 -15.62 -1.01 5.65
CA ARG A 104 -16.95 -0.41 5.87
C ARG A 104 -16.95 1.11 5.68
N ALA A 105 -15.85 1.77 5.99
CA ALA A 105 -15.65 3.20 5.75
C ALA A 105 -15.26 3.55 4.29
N GLY A 106 -15.20 2.55 3.39
CA GLY A 106 -14.96 2.75 1.96
C GLY A 106 -13.51 2.59 1.52
N ALA A 107 -12.64 1.99 2.33
CA ALA A 107 -11.31 1.57 1.89
C ALA A 107 -11.42 0.57 0.72
N GLN A 108 -10.56 0.69 -0.28
CA GLN A 108 -10.52 -0.22 -1.42
C GLN A 108 -9.15 -0.88 -1.62
N VAL A 109 -8.13 -0.49 -0.85
CA VAL A 109 -6.80 -1.10 -0.86
C VAL A 109 -6.37 -1.42 0.56
N VAL A 110 -5.89 -2.64 0.78
CA VAL A 110 -5.34 -3.11 2.05
C VAL A 110 -3.90 -3.52 1.80
N TRP A 111 -2.94 -2.77 2.36
CA TRP A 111 -1.53 -3.14 2.29
C TRP A 111 -1.18 -4.05 3.47
N LEU A 112 -0.54 -5.17 3.18
CA LEU A 112 0.23 -5.93 4.17
C LEU A 112 1.30 -5.05 4.83
N PRO A 113 1.93 -5.50 5.94
CA PRO A 113 2.85 -4.68 6.72
C PRO A 113 3.89 -3.98 5.85
N THR A 114 4.18 -2.72 6.21
CA THR A 114 5.13 -1.87 5.51
C THR A 114 6.28 -1.50 6.45
N LEU A 115 6.19 -0.39 7.19
CA LEU A 115 7.21 0.04 8.15
C LEU A 115 7.34 -0.92 9.34
N SER A 116 6.28 -1.67 9.65
CA SER A 116 6.27 -2.70 10.68
C SER A 116 6.61 -4.09 10.15
N SER A 117 6.90 -4.26 8.85
CA SER A 117 7.31 -5.54 8.27
C SER A 117 8.63 -6.03 8.87
N GLU A 118 8.75 -7.33 9.13
CA GLU A 118 10.03 -7.94 9.53
C GLU A 118 11.13 -7.72 8.48
N GLN A 119 10.77 -7.73 7.20
CA GLN A 119 11.69 -7.54 6.08
C GLN A 119 12.42 -6.18 6.11
N ASP A 120 11.73 -5.11 6.53
CA ASP A 120 12.19 -3.74 6.28
C ASP A 120 13.14 -3.15 7.34
N ALA A 121 13.25 -3.86 8.47
CA ALA A 121 14.35 -3.90 9.43
C ALA A 121 13.80 -3.94 10.86
N PRO A 122 13.97 -5.04 11.61
CA PRO A 122 13.54 -5.13 13.01
C PRO A 122 14.10 -4.03 13.90
N ALA A 123 15.32 -3.54 13.60
CA ALA A 123 15.92 -2.42 14.30
C ALA A 123 15.20 -1.08 14.05
N LYS A 124 14.66 -0.86 12.84
CA LYS A 124 13.84 0.31 12.53
C LYS A 124 12.47 0.19 13.18
N VAL A 125 11.88 -1.01 13.20
CA VAL A 125 10.64 -1.27 13.93
C VAL A 125 10.78 -0.85 15.39
N LYS A 126 11.87 -1.27 16.05
CA LYS A 126 12.17 -0.86 17.43
C LYS A 126 12.41 0.64 17.57
N ALA A 127 13.11 1.26 16.63
CA ALA A 127 13.37 2.69 16.66
C ALA A 127 12.09 3.54 16.47
N PHE A 128 11.16 3.09 15.64
CA PHE A 128 9.92 3.80 15.32
C PHE A 128 8.80 3.53 16.32
N PHE A 129 8.66 2.28 16.78
CA PHE A 129 7.50 1.84 17.54
C PHE A 129 7.84 1.40 18.97
N GLY A 130 9.13 1.29 19.30
CA GLY A 130 9.65 0.97 20.63
C GLY A 130 10.27 -0.42 20.73
N GLU A 131 11.17 -0.60 21.70
CA GLU A 131 11.99 -1.82 21.90
C GLU A 131 11.20 -3.13 22.06
N LYS A 132 9.91 -3.05 22.40
CA LYS A 132 9.03 -4.20 22.61
C LYS A 132 8.37 -4.69 21.32
N GLU A 133 8.35 -3.87 20.27
CA GLU A 133 7.69 -4.22 19.02
C GLU A 133 8.63 -5.03 18.13
N GLU A 134 8.08 -6.10 17.56
CA GLU A 134 8.77 -6.98 16.61
C GLU A 134 8.27 -6.76 15.19
N GLY A 135 9.07 -7.21 14.22
CA GLY A 135 8.66 -7.21 12.83
C GLY A 135 7.47 -8.14 12.60
N ILE A 136 6.48 -7.66 11.86
CA ILE A 136 5.29 -8.43 11.53
C ILE A 136 5.60 -9.34 10.35
N ARG A 137 5.29 -10.63 10.52
CA ARG A 137 5.37 -11.67 9.49
C ARG A 137 3.96 -12.04 9.01
N VAL A 138 3.80 -12.30 7.72
CA VAL A 138 2.54 -12.75 7.12
C VAL A 138 2.52 -14.26 6.84
N ILE A 139 3.66 -14.93 7.00
CA ILE A 139 3.80 -16.38 6.97
C ILE A 139 4.39 -16.91 8.28
N ASP A 140 4.02 -18.15 8.63
CA ASP A 140 4.58 -18.87 9.77
C ASP A 140 5.98 -19.46 9.47
N ALA A 141 6.48 -20.31 10.37
CA ALA A 141 7.78 -20.98 10.22
C ALA A 141 7.81 -22.00 9.07
N ASP A 142 6.66 -22.54 8.68
CA ASP A 142 6.51 -23.52 7.60
C ASP A 142 6.22 -22.85 6.24
N GLY A 143 6.09 -21.53 6.23
CA GLY A 143 5.82 -20.72 5.04
C GLY A 143 4.34 -20.65 4.66
N ALA A 144 3.44 -21.09 5.53
CA ALA A 144 2.00 -20.96 5.33
C ALA A 144 1.52 -19.58 5.81
N ILE A 145 0.49 -19.06 5.13
CA ILE A 145 -0.13 -17.78 5.50
C ILE A 145 -0.76 -17.89 6.90
N VAL A 146 -0.45 -16.92 7.77
CA VAL A 146 -0.96 -16.91 9.15
C VAL A 146 -2.50 -16.71 9.18
N PRO A 147 -3.19 -17.19 10.23
CA PRO A 147 -4.66 -17.15 10.30
C PRO A 147 -5.27 -15.75 10.17
N GLU A 148 -4.60 -14.73 10.70
CA GLU A 148 -5.02 -13.33 10.64
C GLU A 148 -5.07 -12.83 9.19
N VAL A 149 -4.03 -13.14 8.40
CA VAL A 149 -3.97 -12.79 6.99
C VAL A 149 -5.07 -13.50 6.22
N ARG A 150 -5.31 -14.80 6.49
CA ARG A 150 -6.43 -15.53 5.85
C ARG A 150 -7.78 -14.84 6.11
N THR A 151 -8.04 -14.44 7.34
CA THR A 151 -9.27 -13.70 7.71
C THR A 151 -9.35 -12.36 6.97
N ILE A 152 -8.22 -11.65 6.85
CA ILE A 152 -8.12 -10.39 6.11
C ILE A 152 -8.38 -10.60 4.61
N LEU A 153 -7.88 -11.68 4.00
CA LEU A 153 -8.14 -12.01 2.59
C LEU A 153 -9.63 -12.28 2.32
N ASP A 154 -10.30 -12.96 3.26
CA ASP A 154 -11.75 -13.19 3.18
C ASP A 154 -12.52 -11.86 3.23
N LEU A 155 -12.12 -10.94 4.11
CA LEU A 155 -12.68 -9.58 4.16
C LEU A 155 -12.42 -8.80 2.87
N ILE A 156 -11.20 -8.84 2.33
CA ILE A 156 -10.87 -8.16 1.06
C ILE A 156 -11.76 -8.70 -0.07
N THR A 157 -12.00 -10.02 -0.13
CA THR A 157 -12.91 -10.64 -1.10
C THR A 157 -14.33 -10.15 -0.92
N GLN A 158 -14.83 -10.15 0.32
CA GLN A 158 -16.20 -9.76 0.65
C GLN A 158 -16.52 -8.32 0.22
N TYR A 159 -15.54 -7.42 0.31
CA TYR A 159 -15.72 -5.99 -0.01
C TYR A 159 -15.20 -5.59 -1.42
N ASP A 160 -14.82 -6.55 -2.28
CA ASP A 160 -14.21 -6.32 -3.61
C ASP A 160 -12.99 -5.36 -3.58
N ALA A 161 -12.17 -5.47 -2.54
CA ALA A 161 -10.98 -4.66 -2.35
C ALA A 161 -9.74 -5.30 -3.01
N VAL A 162 -8.66 -4.52 -3.06
CA VAL A 162 -7.35 -4.96 -3.56
C VAL A 162 -6.43 -5.24 -2.38
N LEU A 163 -5.76 -6.39 -2.42
CA LEU A 163 -4.64 -6.67 -1.53
C LEU A 163 -3.37 -6.08 -2.15
N ALA A 164 -2.62 -5.29 -1.38
CA ALA A 164 -1.30 -4.83 -1.76
C ALA A 164 -0.23 -5.49 -0.88
N THR A 165 0.90 -5.90 -1.46
CA THR A 165 1.89 -6.72 -0.77
C THR A 165 2.71 -5.97 0.29
N GLY A 166 2.66 -4.65 0.32
CA GLY A 166 3.40 -3.85 1.28
C GLY A 166 4.91 -4.00 1.13
N HIS A 167 5.62 -4.12 2.25
CA HIS A 167 7.08 -4.28 2.29
C HIS A 167 7.48 -5.69 2.76
N VAL A 168 6.61 -6.69 2.63
CA VAL A 168 6.90 -8.06 3.09
C VAL A 168 8.01 -8.71 2.26
N SER A 169 8.62 -9.78 2.76
CA SER A 169 9.72 -10.48 2.07
C SER A 169 9.28 -11.13 0.75
N THR A 170 10.26 -11.58 -0.05
CA THR A 170 10.00 -12.33 -1.29
C THR A 170 9.15 -13.56 -1.02
N ALA A 171 9.49 -14.35 0.02
CA ALA A 171 8.76 -15.56 0.37
C ALA A 171 7.29 -15.26 0.68
N GLU A 172 7.05 -14.16 1.39
CA GLU A 172 5.72 -13.68 1.76
C GLU A 172 4.91 -13.18 0.55
N HIS A 173 5.54 -12.45 -0.37
CA HIS A 173 4.91 -12.05 -1.64
C HIS A 173 4.37 -13.27 -2.40
N PHE A 174 5.21 -14.28 -2.58
CA PHE A 174 4.84 -15.50 -3.30
C PHE A 174 3.82 -16.35 -2.53
N ALA A 175 3.90 -16.44 -1.20
CA ALA A 175 2.94 -17.18 -0.40
C ALA A 175 1.54 -16.57 -0.52
N VAL A 176 1.44 -15.25 -0.41
CA VAL A 176 0.18 -14.52 -0.53
C VAL A 176 -0.39 -14.62 -1.95
N ALA A 177 0.46 -14.43 -2.97
CA ALA A 177 0.03 -14.56 -4.37
C ALA A 177 -0.51 -15.96 -4.66
N ARG A 178 0.17 -17.02 -4.23
CA ARG A 178 -0.30 -18.40 -4.40
C ARG A 178 -1.64 -18.66 -3.73
N GLU A 179 -1.85 -18.12 -2.53
CA GLU A 179 -3.08 -18.32 -1.76
C GLU A 179 -4.27 -17.56 -2.36
N TYR A 180 -4.04 -16.34 -2.86
CA TYR A 180 -5.12 -15.37 -3.10
C TYR A 180 -5.32 -14.95 -4.56
N ALA A 181 -4.29 -14.96 -5.42
CA ALA A 181 -4.38 -14.37 -6.77
C ALA A 181 -5.41 -15.07 -7.68
N SER A 182 -5.77 -16.32 -7.39
CA SER A 182 -6.84 -17.05 -8.11
C SER A 182 -8.27 -16.64 -7.71
N LYS A 183 -8.42 -15.90 -6.61
CA LYS A 183 -9.72 -15.55 -6.01
C LYS A 183 -9.96 -14.05 -5.87
N GLY A 184 -8.90 -13.23 -5.91
CA GLY A 184 -8.98 -11.79 -5.72
C GLY A 184 -7.88 -11.02 -6.42
N ARG A 185 -7.86 -9.71 -6.22
CA ARG A 185 -6.91 -8.78 -6.85
C ARG A 185 -5.69 -8.59 -5.96
N VAL A 186 -4.50 -8.82 -6.50
CA VAL A 186 -3.21 -8.58 -5.84
C VAL A 186 -2.46 -7.48 -6.57
N LEU A 187 -2.01 -6.48 -5.84
CA LEU A 187 -1.11 -5.43 -6.28
C LEU A 187 0.27 -5.66 -5.65
N VAL A 188 1.26 -6.00 -6.48
CA VAL A 188 2.65 -6.13 -6.02
C VAL A 188 3.24 -4.73 -5.86
N THR A 189 3.57 -4.36 -4.63
CA THR A 189 4.16 -3.05 -4.28
C THR A 189 5.62 -3.19 -3.85
N HIS A 190 6.41 -2.11 -4.00
CA HIS A 190 7.84 -2.09 -3.64
C HIS A 190 8.67 -3.22 -4.27
N ALA A 191 8.22 -3.76 -5.41
CA ALA A 191 8.75 -4.96 -6.04
C ALA A 191 10.28 -4.95 -6.11
N MET A 192 10.85 -3.93 -6.76
CA MET A 192 12.29 -3.80 -6.99
C MET A 192 12.94 -2.69 -6.16
N HIS A 193 12.23 -2.14 -5.15
CA HIS A 193 12.69 -0.93 -4.47
C HIS A 193 13.96 -1.21 -3.65
N ALA A 194 14.98 -0.35 -3.77
CA ALA A 194 16.33 -0.65 -3.29
C ALA A 194 16.47 -0.66 -1.76
N THR A 195 15.60 0.06 -1.05
CA THR A 195 15.74 0.30 0.41
C THR A 195 14.56 -0.17 1.24
N THR A 196 13.45 -0.55 0.61
CA THR A 196 12.24 -1.08 1.25
C THR A 196 11.67 -2.22 0.41
N GLY A 197 11.04 -3.17 1.07
CA GLY A 197 10.49 -4.37 0.49
C GLY A 197 11.54 -5.44 0.15
N PRO A 198 11.13 -6.39 -0.71
CA PRO A 198 11.89 -7.63 -0.96
C PRO A 198 13.08 -7.48 -1.91
N ARG A 199 13.21 -6.36 -2.66
CA ARG A 199 14.16 -6.22 -3.78
C ARG A 199 14.07 -7.40 -4.76
N LEU A 200 12.86 -7.70 -5.23
CA LEU A 200 12.62 -8.71 -6.27
C LEU A 200 13.50 -8.46 -7.48
N THR A 201 13.97 -9.55 -8.07
CA THR A 201 14.57 -9.57 -9.40
C THR A 201 13.50 -9.37 -10.47
N GLU A 202 13.90 -8.94 -11.66
CA GLU A 202 12.99 -8.85 -12.82
C GLU A 202 12.28 -10.18 -13.10
N ARG A 203 12.98 -11.30 -12.90
CA ARG A 203 12.42 -12.65 -13.06
C ARG A 203 11.28 -12.91 -12.06
N GLU A 204 11.48 -12.57 -10.79
CA GLU A 204 10.46 -12.74 -9.75
C GLU A 204 9.26 -11.82 -9.98
N VAL A 205 9.48 -10.60 -10.48
CA VAL A 205 8.40 -9.69 -10.87
C VAL A 205 7.58 -10.29 -12.02
N ILE A 206 8.23 -10.85 -13.04
CA ILE A 206 7.54 -11.54 -14.16
C ILE A 206 6.77 -12.76 -13.66
N GLU A 207 7.31 -13.49 -12.68
CA GLU A 207 6.64 -14.68 -12.14
C GLU A 207 5.38 -14.34 -11.31
N LEU A 208 5.37 -13.18 -10.65
CA LEU A 208 4.21 -12.70 -9.88
C LEU A 208 3.11 -12.05 -10.72
N ALA A 209 3.40 -11.68 -11.98
CA ALA A 209 2.48 -11.01 -12.90
C ALA A 209 1.58 -11.99 -13.66
#